data_AF-A0A6H9XNV7-F1
#
_entry.id   AF-A0A6H9XNV7-F1
#
_cell.length_a   1.000
_cell.length_b   1.000
_cell.length_c   1.000
_cell.angle_alpha   90.00
_cell.angle_beta   90.00
_cell.angle_gamma   90.00
#
_symmetry.space_group_name_H-M   'P 1'
#
loop_
_entity.id
_entity.type
_entity.pdbx_description
1 polymer ?
#
loop_
_entity_poly.entity_id
_entity_poly.type
_entity_poly.pdbx_seq_one_letter_code
_entity_poly.pdbx_strand_id
1 'polypeptide(L)'
;MNLEHLLHALTNHPDIQSATFGPAPNGLLDWDVITITFTDDTLRLLNVNVAQPTYPGETEAECVERVLKLVFNSEAETVVRESSLTDTLPLVRSADYFADLKQASPEAFAWLTDFIGFGLAFDLPTTLRVVSTQDLPPDHDAATNMELCHAAVANLRALAGEVTLSDIGLGPNILTMSEPAGHELAWFADVATMSDLLSNLRQRTNSEWVVIPARRNQILLVNTESSESEWSTFLDVIEDAFRYHDVVYPVPHIIVDGQWVEPVFDDPTDVGRRLRRLQMAARHQTYEEIPALLREQTGCEMASFEVMTSDIDDSHSVPETYSIAYVDTNSAATSVPATNFMAFRHDTGSIFVPSSLLMERLPRLYQRQEGVYPPRFLVPHPTPEEWRQLQELAL
;
A
#
# COMPACT_ATOMS: atom_id res chain seq x y z
N MET A 1 -7.92 -33.55 -4.90
CA MET A 1 -9.19 -34.29 -4.89
C MET A 1 -9.78 -34.29 -6.31
N ASN A 2 -10.54 -35.33 -6.69
CA ASN A 2 -11.27 -35.34 -7.98
C ASN A 2 -12.55 -34.49 -7.89
N LEU A 3 -12.73 -33.54 -8.83
CA LEU A 3 -13.90 -32.66 -8.91
C LEU A 3 -15.23 -33.44 -8.96
N GLU A 4 -15.26 -34.58 -9.65
CA GLU A 4 -16.45 -35.43 -9.73
C GLU A 4 -16.88 -35.96 -8.35
N HIS A 5 -15.92 -36.31 -7.48
CA HIS A 5 -16.21 -36.77 -6.12
C HIS A 5 -16.77 -35.65 -5.25
N LEU A 6 -16.27 -34.42 -5.41
CA LEU A 6 -16.82 -33.26 -4.70
C LEU A 6 -18.25 -32.96 -5.14
N LEU A 7 -18.51 -32.91 -6.45
CA LEU A 7 -19.86 -32.67 -6.98
C LEU A 7 -20.84 -33.76 -6.50
N HIS A 8 -20.39 -35.01 -6.45
CA HIS A 8 -21.18 -36.10 -5.92
C HIS A 8 -21.47 -35.94 -4.42
N ALA A 9 -20.47 -35.57 -3.62
CA ALA A 9 -20.63 -35.33 -2.18
C ALA A 9 -21.58 -34.16 -1.89
N LEU A 10 -21.47 -33.07 -2.66
CA LEU A 10 -22.35 -31.91 -2.56
C LEU A 10 -23.79 -32.26 -2.93
N THR A 11 -24.01 -32.97 -4.03
CA THR A 11 -25.35 -33.37 -4.48
C THR A 11 -26.04 -34.34 -3.50
N ASN A 12 -25.26 -35.07 -2.69
CA ASN A 12 -25.80 -35.96 -1.66
C ASN A 12 -26.14 -35.24 -0.33
N HIS A 13 -25.87 -33.94 -0.20
CA HIS A 13 -26.24 -33.17 0.99
C HIS A 13 -27.75 -32.89 1.00
N PRO A 14 -28.47 -33.05 2.13
CA PRO A 14 -29.93 -32.94 2.17
C PRO A 14 -30.49 -31.59 1.68
N ASP A 15 -29.73 -30.51 1.85
CA ASP A 15 -30.17 -29.15 1.49
C ASP A 15 -29.78 -28.74 0.06
N ILE A 16 -29.00 -29.55 -0.66
CA ILE A 16 -28.54 -29.27 -2.03
C ILE A 16 -29.37 -30.09 -3.02
N GLN A 17 -30.05 -29.41 -3.93
CA GLN A 17 -30.82 -30.03 -5.01
C GLN A 17 -29.92 -30.52 -6.15
N SER A 18 -28.90 -29.74 -6.51
CA SER A 18 -27.93 -30.14 -7.54
C SER A 18 -26.61 -29.37 -7.41
N ALA A 19 -25.49 -30.03 -7.70
CA ALA A 19 -24.19 -29.38 -7.88
C ALA A 19 -23.60 -29.75 -9.25
N THR A 20 -23.31 -28.76 -10.09
CA THR A 20 -22.75 -28.96 -11.44
C THR A 20 -21.52 -28.12 -11.65
N PHE A 21 -20.67 -28.52 -12.60
CA PHE A 21 -19.51 -27.75 -13.04
C PHE A 21 -19.66 -27.35 -14.50
N GLY A 22 -19.35 -26.10 -14.81
CA GLY A 22 -19.42 -25.57 -16.17
C GLY A 22 -19.35 -24.04 -16.20
N PRO A 23 -19.67 -23.43 -17.35
CA PRO A 23 -19.60 -21.98 -17.50
C PRO A 23 -20.57 -21.29 -16.55
N ALA A 24 -20.17 -20.13 -16.03
CA ALA A 24 -21.00 -19.36 -15.11
C ALA A 24 -22.36 -19.01 -15.74
N PRO A 25 -23.48 -19.19 -15.01
CA PRO A 25 -24.79 -18.77 -15.47
C PRO A 25 -24.77 -17.29 -15.87
N ASN A 26 -25.36 -16.96 -17.02
CA ASN A 26 -25.46 -15.60 -17.58
C ASN A 26 -24.15 -14.94 -18.05
N GLY A 27 -23.02 -15.67 -18.10
CA GLY A 27 -21.76 -15.14 -18.64
C GLY A 27 -21.14 -14.01 -17.80
N LEU A 28 -21.49 -13.92 -16.52
CA LEU A 28 -20.94 -12.92 -15.58
C LEU A 28 -19.45 -13.14 -15.26
N LEU A 29 -18.93 -14.35 -15.54
CA LEU A 29 -17.55 -14.73 -15.30
C LEU A 29 -17.04 -15.52 -16.52
N ASP A 30 -15.83 -15.19 -16.98
CA ASP A 30 -15.17 -15.81 -18.15
C ASP A 30 -14.54 -17.18 -17.85
N TRP A 31 -14.89 -17.80 -16.72
CA TRP A 31 -14.26 -19.02 -16.22
C TRP A 31 -15.28 -19.99 -15.62
N ASP A 32 -14.97 -21.29 -15.68
CA ASP A 32 -15.86 -22.34 -15.20
C ASP A 32 -15.97 -22.33 -13.66
N VAL A 33 -17.20 -22.55 -13.18
CA VAL A 33 -17.57 -22.50 -11.77
C VAL A 33 -18.34 -23.75 -11.36
N ILE A 34 -18.34 -24.04 -10.06
CA ILE A 34 -19.26 -25.01 -9.47
C ILE A 34 -20.55 -24.27 -9.14
N THR A 35 -21.65 -24.65 -9.77
CA THR A 35 -22.98 -24.11 -9.51
C THR A 35 -23.72 -25.05 -8.57
N ILE A 36 -24.16 -24.53 -7.43
CA ILE A 36 -24.94 -25.25 -6.43
C ILE A 36 -26.34 -24.63 -6.40
N THR A 37 -27.35 -25.47 -6.62
CA THR A 37 -28.75 -25.13 -6.44
C THR A 37 -29.24 -25.80 -5.17
N PHE A 38 -29.78 -25.02 -4.24
CA PHE A 38 -30.34 -25.52 -3.00
C PHE A 38 -31.80 -25.94 -3.18
N THR A 39 -32.34 -26.66 -2.21
CA THR A 39 -33.73 -27.16 -2.23
C THR A 39 -34.79 -26.05 -2.16
N ASP A 40 -34.41 -24.82 -1.80
CA ASP A 40 -35.24 -23.61 -1.79
C ASP A 40 -35.10 -22.77 -3.07
N ASP A 41 -34.53 -23.35 -4.13
CA ASP A 41 -34.22 -22.72 -5.43
C ASP A 41 -33.18 -21.58 -5.36
N THR A 42 -32.50 -21.37 -4.23
CA THR A 42 -31.37 -20.44 -4.18
C THR A 42 -30.14 -21.01 -4.89
N LEU A 43 -29.30 -20.12 -5.42
CA LEU A 43 -28.14 -20.50 -6.24
C LEU A 43 -26.85 -19.91 -5.67
N ARG A 44 -25.80 -20.71 -5.69
CA ARG A 44 -24.45 -20.34 -5.26
C ARG A 44 -23.41 -20.76 -6.27
N LEU A 45 -22.48 -19.85 -6.55
CA LEU A 45 -21.34 -20.08 -7.45
C LEU A 45 -20.06 -20.17 -6.63
N LEU A 46 -19.31 -21.24 -6.82
CA LEU A 46 -17.99 -21.41 -6.20
C LEU A 46 -16.91 -21.46 -7.27
N ASN A 47 -15.75 -20.92 -6.93
CA ASN A 47 -14.56 -21.10 -7.74
C ASN A 47 -14.16 -22.58 -7.75
N VAL A 48 -13.86 -23.17 -8.90
CA VAL A 48 -13.41 -24.58 -8.99
C VAL A 48 -12.16 -24.87 -8.14
N ASN A 49 -11.33 -23.86 -7.88
CA ASN A 49 -10.15 -23.97 -7.04
C ASN A 49 -10.46 -24.33 -5.58
N VAL A 50 -11.71 -24.21 -5.12
CA VAL A 50 -12.09 -24.68 -3.77
C VAL A 50 -11.93 -26.20 -3.63
N ALA A 51 -11.92 -26.95 -4.74
CA ALA A 51 -11.67 -28.38 -4.79
C ALA A 51 -10.18 -28.76 -4.68
N GLN A 52 -9.28 -27.77 -4.70
CA GLN A 52 -7.85 -28.01 -4.54
C GLN A 52 -7.48 -28.15 -3.05
N PRO A 53 -6.46 -28.97 -2.74
CA PRO A 53 -5.92 -29.04 -1.39
C PRO A 53 -5.33 -27.70 -0.95
N THR A 54 -5.57 -27.33 0.30
CA THR A 54 -5.07 -26.10 0.96
C THR A 54 -3.77 -26.35 1.74
N TYR A 55 -3.46 -27.61 2.07
CA TYR A 55 -2.20 -28.00 2.71
C TYR A 55 -1.75 -29.41 2.25
N PRO A 56 -0.44 -29.73 2.33
CA PRO A 56 0.06 -31.05 2.00
C PRO A 56 -0.54 -32.13 2.91
N GLY A 57 -1.24 -33.10 2.31
CA GLY A 57 -1.85 -34.22 3.03
C GLY A 57 -3.32 -34.04 3.42
N GLU A 58 -3.99 -32.95 3.01
CA GLU A 58 -5.45 -32.81 3.18
C GLU A 58 -6.19 -34.01 2.56
N THR A 59 -7.01 -34.66 3.38
CA THR A 59 -7.81 -35.81 2.94
C THR A 59 -9.04 -35.35 2.15
N GLU A 60 -9.62 -36.26 1.34
CA GLU A 60 -10.84 -35.92 0.58
C GLU A 60 -12.02 -35.59 1.50
N ALA A 61 -12.14 -36.25 2.66
CA ALA A 61 -13.19 -35.98 3.63
C ALA A 61 -13.04 -34.58 4.27
N GLU A 62 -11.82 -34.19 4.64
CA GLU A 62 -11.53 -32.84 5.15
C GLU A 62 -11.81 -31.77 4.08
N CYS A 63 -11.47 -32.05 2.82
CA CYS A 63 -11.75 -31.16 1.70
C CYS A 63 -13.26 -30.97 1.48
N VAL A 64 -14.04 -32.06 1.47
CA VAL A 64 -15.50 -32.02 1.38
C VAL A 64 -16.10 -31.29 2.57
N GLU A 65 -15.65 -31.56 3.79
CA GLU A 65 -16.13 -30.87 4.99
C GLU A 65 -15.83 -29.37 4.95
N ARG A 66 -14.65 -28.97 4.48
CA ARG A 66 -14.29 -27.56 4.27
C ARG A 66 -15.17 -26.89 3.23
N VAL A 67 -15.42 -27.55 2.09
CA VAL A 67 -16.30 -27.00 1.05
C VAL A 67 -17.74 -26.94 1.54
N LEU A 68 -18.25 -27.94 2.25
CA LEU A 68 -19.58 -27.91 2.86
C LEU A 68 -19.68 -26.79 3.90
N LYS A 69 -18.67 -26.60 4.75
CA LYS A 69 -18.59 -25.44 5.65
C LYS A 69 -18.61 -24.13 4.88
N LEU A 70 -17.89 -24.01 3.76
CA LEU A 70 -17.94 -22.83 2.91
C LEU A 70 -19.34 -22.61 2.32
N VAL A 71 -20.01 -23.69 1.91
CA VAL A 71 -21.35 -23.70 1.32
C VAL A 71 -22.44 -23.32 2.33
N PHE A 72 -22.36 -23.81 3.57
CA PHE A 72 -23.40 -23.64 4.60
C PHE A 72 -23.11 -22.58 5.66
N ASN A 73 -21.85 -22.27 5.95
CA ASN A 73 -21.51 -21.21 6.92
C ASN A 73 -21.74 -19.79 6.39
N SER A 74 -22.33 -19.64 5.21
CA SER A 74 -22.89 -18.35 4.77
C SER A 74 -24.29 -18.08 5.29
N GLU A 75 -24.90 -19.02 6.01
CA GLU A 75 -26.23 -18.84 6.61
C GLU A 75 -26.24 -18.82 8.15
N ALA A 76 -25.06 -18.77 8.78
CA ALA A 76 -24.99 -18.36 10.18
C ALA A 76 -24.94 -16.82 10.24
N GLU A 77 -26.14 -16.23 10.30
CA GLU A 77 -26.43 -14.81 10.54
C GLU A 77 -26.06 -13.83 9.42
N THR A 78 -26.84 -13.87 8.34
CA THR A 78 -27.39 -12.64 7.75
C THR A 78 -28.48 -12.04 8.66
N VAL A 79 -28.19 -11.89 9.96
CA VAL A 79 -28.52 -10.61 10.55
C VAL A 79 -27.49 -9.71 9.88
N VAL A 80 -27.91 -8.98 8.84
CA VAL A 80 -27.21 -7.74 8.51
C VAL A 80 -27.32 -6.92 9.80
N ARG A 81 -26.37 -7.10 10.73
CA ARG A 81 -25.91 -5.95 11.49
C ARG A 81 -25.56 -5.00 10.39
N GLU A 82 -26.37 -3.96 10.21
CA GLU A 82 -25.95 -2.79 9.46
C GLU A 82 -24.52 -2.55 9.93
N SER A 83 -23.56 -2.81 9.05
CA SER A 83 -22.17 -2.82 9.46
C SER A 83 -21.86 -1.37 9.80
N SER A 84 -21.81 -1.08 11.10
CA SER A 84 -21.64 0.28 11.56
C SER A 84 -20.24 0.72 11.15
N LEU A 85 -20.10 1.92 10.60
CA LEU A 85 -18.78 2.49 10.29
C LEU A 85 -17.89 2.55 11.55
N THR A 86 -18.50 2.57 12.75
CA THR A 86 -17.80 2.49 14.03
C THR A 86 -17.18 1.13 14.34
N ASP A 87 -17.51 0.08 13.60
CA ASP A 87 -17.04 -1.31 13.82
C ASP A 87 -15.92 -1.69 12.84
N THR A 88 -15.44 -0.74 12.04
CA THR A 88 -14.36 -0.93 11.06
C THR A 88 -12.99 -1.06 11.73
N LEU A 89 -12.02 -1.59 10.96
CA LEU A 89 -10.60 -1.61 11.28
C LEU A 89 -9.81 -0.70 10.33
N PRO A 90 -8.60 -0.25 10.72
CA PRO A 90 -7.74 0.54 9.85
C PRO A 90 -7.28 -0.28 8.64
N LEU A 91 -7.44 0.28 7.44
CA LEU A 91 -6.91 -0.27 6.20
C LEU A 91 -5.72 0.58 5.75
N VAL A 92 -4.51 0.07 5.96
CA VAL A 92 -3.28 0.77 5.54
C VAL A 92 -2.86 0.27 4.16
N ARG A 93 -2.75 1.17 3.17
CA ARG A 93 -2.36 0.85 1.79
C ARG A 93 -1.50 1.96 1.19
N SER A 94 -0.86 1.66 0.06
CA SER A 94 -0.09 2.61 -0.73
C SER A 94 -1.02 3.69 -1.32
N ALA A 95 -0.49 4.86 -1.64
CA ALA A 95 -1.31 5.96 -2.14
C ALA A 95 -2.02 5.63 -3.46
N ASP A 96 -1.38 4.86 -4.35
CA ASP A 96 -1.95 4.38 -5.61
C ASP A 96 -3.22 3.53 -5.40
N TYR A 97 -3.31 2.79 -4.30
CA TYR A 97 -4.50 2.02 -3.95
C TYR A 97 -5.75 2.89 -3.77
N PHE A 98 -5.57 4.12 -3.27
CA PHE A 98 -6.64 5.09 -3.06
C PHE A 98 -6.84 6.03 -4.25
N ALA A 99 -6.01 5.91 -5.29
CA ALA A 99 -6.07 6.79 -6.45
C ALA A 99 -7.14 6.38 -7.47
N ASP A 100 -7.62 5.13 -7.48
CA ASP A 100 -8.64 4.68 -8.44
C ASP A 100 -9.93 5.54 -8.30
N LEU A 101 -10.52 5.98 -9.40
CA LEU A 101 -11.68 6.90 -9.45
C LEU A 101 -12.98 6.22 -9.92
N LYS A 102 -13.00 4.89 -9.95
CA LYS A 102 -14.21 4.13 -10.32
C LYS A 102 -15.30 4.26 -9.26
N GLN A 103 -16.56 4.04 -9.66
CA GLN A 103 -17.64 3.88 -8.70
C GLN A 103 -17.29 2.69 -7.77
N ALA A 104 -17.32 2.92 -6.46
CA ALA A 104 -16.85 2.02 -5.38
C ALA A 104 -15.34 2.05 -5.06
N SER A 105 -14.62 3.12 -5.42
CA SER A 105 -13.24 3.31 -4.99
C SER A 105 -13.08 3.38 -3.46
N PRO A 106 -11.98 2.83 -2.92
CA PRO A 106 -11.58 3.02 -1.53
C PRO A 106 -11.47 4.51 -1.17
N GLU A 107 -12.01 4.90 -0.02
CA GLU A 107 -11.80 6.26 0.49
C GLU A 107 -10.52 6.32 1.34
N ALA A 108 -9.70 7.36 1.10
CA ALA A 108 -8.60 7.73 1.99
C ALA A 108 -9.12 8.71 3.05
N PHE A 109 -9.32 8.23 4.27
CA PHE A 109 -9.79 9.04 5.40
C PHE A 109 -8.71 9.95 5.97
N ALA A 110 -7.44 9.52 5.87
CA ALA A 110 -6.27 10.29 6.25
C ALA A 110 -5.02 9.81 5.50
N TRP A 111 -3.94 10.59 5.57
CA TRP A 111 -2.63 10.22 5.03
C TRP A 111 -1.65 10.00 6.19
N LEU A 112 -1.08 8.80 6.26
CA LEU A 112 -0.10 8.42 7.29
C LEU A 112 1.30 8.89 6.90
N THR A 113 1.60 8.84 5.60
CA THR A 113 2.76 9.47 4.96
C THR A 113 2.32 10.01 3.60
N ASP A 114 3.25 10.66 2.89
CA ASP A 114 3.02 11.07 1.50
C ASP A 114 2.72 9.89 0.54
N PHE A 115 3.08 8.65 0.92
CA PHE A 115 2.93 7.44 0.09
C PHE A 115 2.02 6.36 0.69
N ILE A 116 1.52 6.55 1.91
CA ILE A 116 0.70 5.57 2.63
C ILE A 116 -0.57 6.25 3.14
N GLY A 117 -1.72 5.72 2.71
CA GLY A 117 -3.03 6.17 3.12
C GLY A 117 -3.64 5.33 4.25
N PHE A 118 -4.58 5.95 4.95
CA PHE A 118 -5.47 5.34 5.93
C PHE A 118 -6.87 5.23 5.32
N GLY A 119 -7.29 4.00 5.06
CA GLY A 119 -8.67 3.64 4.74
C GLY A 119 -9.38 2.97 5.90
N LEU A 120 -10.64 2.59 5.69
CA LEU A 120 -11.40 1.75 6.61
C LEU A 120 -11.83 0.45 5.93
N ALA A 121 -11.91 -0.63 6.70
CA ALA A 121 -12.46 -1.90 6.23
C ALA A 121 -13.30 -2.58 7.29
N PHE A 122 -14.34 -3.28 6.85
CA PHE A 122 -15.09 -4.22 7.67
C PHE A 122 -14.37 -5.56 7.69
N ASP A 123 -14.11 -6.06 8.89
CA ASP A 123 -13.62 -7.42 9.10
C ASP A 123 -14.81 -8.39 9.10
N LEU A 124 -15.06 -9.01 7.95
CA LEU A 124 -16.11 -10.00 7.81
C LEU A 124 -15.51 -11.40 7.99
N PRO A 125 -16.30 -12.41 8.43
CA PRO A 125 -15.77 -13.74 8.77
C PRO A 125 -14.92 -14.43 7.69
N THR A 126 -15.10 -14.06 6.43
CA THR A 126 -14.40 -14.67 5.29
C THR A 126 -13.63 -13.68 4.43
N THR A 127 -13.82 -12.37 4.62
CA THR A 127 -13.26 -11.33 3.74
C THR A 127 -13.11 -9.99 4.44
N LEU A 128 -12.18 -9.18 3.94
CA LEU A 128 -12.13 -7.76 4.22
C LEU A 128 -12.97 -7.01 3.18
N ARG A 129 -13.97 -6.25 3.63
CA ARG A 129 -14.75 -5.34 2.77
C ARG A 129 -14.29 -3.91 3.00
N VAL A 130 -13.71 -3.30 1.97
CA VAL A 130 -13.25 -1.91 2.03
C VAL A 130 -14.45 -0.96 2.12
N VAL A 131 -14.32 0.08 2.93
CA VAL A 131 -15.29 1.19 3.00
C VAL A 131 -15.02 2.13 1.84
N SER A 132 -16.04 2.35 1.04
CA SER A 132 -16.03 3.23 -0.12
C SER A 132 -16.80 4.52 0.16
N THR A 133 -16.68 5.51 -0.73
CA THR A 133 -17.48 6.75 -0.68
C THR A 133 -18.99 6.52 -0.61
N GLN A 134 -19.50 5.38 -1.11
CA GLN A 134 -20.92 5.05 -1.10
C GLN A 134 -21.40 4.56 0.27
N ASP A 135 -20.50 4.03 1.09
CA ASP A 135 -20.81 3.61 2.45
C ASP A 135 -20.91 4.81 3.41
N LEU A 136 -20.44 5.99 2.97
CA LEU A 136 -20.36 7.18 3.81
C LEU A 136 -21.67 8.00 3.79
N PRO A 137 -22.03 8.61 4.93
CA PRO A 137 -23.11 9.58 4.97
C PRO A 137 -22.87 10.73 3.98
N PRO A 138 -23.90 11.26 3.30
CA PRO A 138 -23.75 12.34 2.31
C PRO A 138 -23.07 13.61 2.83
N ASP A 139 -23.18 13.87 4.13
CA ASP A 139 -22.69 15.08 4.79
C ASP A 139 -21.47 14.83 5.70
N HIS A 140 -20.74 13.72 5.50
CA HIS A 140 -19.52 13.48 6.27
C HIS A 140 -18.46 14.55 5.97
N ASP A 141 -17.72 14.93 7.00
CA ASP A 141 -16.67 15.95 6.93
C ASP A 141 -15.36 15.44 7.55
N ALA A 142 -14.33 16.28 7.54
CA ALA A 142 -13.03 15.94 8.09
C ALA A 142 -13.08 15.58 9.59
N ALA A 143 -13.98 16.20 10.36
CA ALA A 143 -14.15 15.88 11.78
C ALA A 143 -14.76 14.48 11.97
N THR A 144 -15.80 14.17 11.19
CA THR A 144 -16.43 12.85 11.14
C THR A 144 -15.43 11.77 10.72
N ASN A 145 -14.62 12.03 9.69
CA ASN A 145 -13.58 11.09 9.25
C ASN A 145 -12.54 10.83 10.35
N MET A 146 -12.12 11.87 11.08
CA MET A 146 -11.21 11.72 12.21
C MET A 146 -11.81 10.87 13.34
N GLU A 147 -13.10 11.04 13.65
CA GLU A 147 -13.80 10.22 14.64
C GLU A 147 -13.86 8.75 14.21
N LEU A 148 -14.12 8.47 12.93
CA LEU A 148 -14.10 7.12 12.37
C LEU A 148 -12.70 6.50 12.43
N CYS A 149 -11.64 7.24 12.07
CA CYS A 149 -10.26 6.78 12.21
C CYS A 149 -9.92 6.43 13.67
N HIS A 150 -10.33 7.27 14.63
CA HIS A 150 -10.12 7.00 16.06
C HIS A 150 -10.87 5.75 16.53
N ALA A 151 -12.12 5.57 16.10
CA ALA A 151 -12.90 4.37 16.42
C ALA A 151 -12.23 3.10 15.85
N ALA A 152 -11.76 3.16 14.60
CA ALA A 152 -11.10 2.04 13.96
C ALA A 152 -9.80 1.62 14.68
N VAL A 153 -8.98 2.58 15.09
CA VAL A 153 -7.78 2.30 15.90
C VAL A 153 -8.15 1.69 17.27
N ALA A 154 -9.23 2.16 17.89
CA ALA A 154 -9.72 1.56 19.14
C ALA A 154 -10.17 0.10 18.94
N ASN A 155 -10.84 -0.20 17.83
CA ASN A 155 -11.24 -1.56 17.47
C ASN A 155 -10.05 -2.48 17.21
N LEU A 156 -9.02 -1.97 16.51
CA LEU A 156 -7.78 -2.72 16.30
C LEU A 156 -7.15 -3.16 17.62
N ARG A 157 -7.04 -2.23 18.58
CA ARG A 157 -6.51 -2.52 19.92
C ARG A 157 -7.37 -3.55 20.66
N ALA A 158 -8.70 -3.41 20.58
CA ALA A 158 -9.62 -4.34 21.22
C ALA A 158 -9.54 -5.75 20.60
N LEU A 159 -9.35 -5.84 19.29
CA LEU A 159 -9.22 -7.09 18.55
C LEU A 159 -7.90 -7.80 18.88
N ALA A 160 -6.79 -7.06 18.91
CA ALA A 160 -5.47 -7.63 19.18
C ALA A 160 -5.27 -8.00 20.66
N GLY A 161 -5.88 -7.24 21.58
CA GLY A 161 -5.58 -7.32 23.01
C GLY A 161 -4.22 -6.70 23.33
N GLU A 162 -3.17 -7.52 23.38
CA GLU A 162 -1.79 -7.07 23.64
C GLU A 162 -0.94 -7.13 22.37
N VAL A 163 -0.04 -6.16 22.20
CA VAL A 163 0.90 -6.15 21.08
C VAL A 163 1.94 -7.27 21.26
N THR A 164 1.96 -8.21 20.32
CA THR A 164 2.93 -9.31 20.30
C THR A 164 3.93 -9.16 19.16
N LEU A 165 5.21 -9.28 19.50
CA LEU A 165 6.30 -9.34 18.53
C LEU A 165 6.77 -10.78 18.32
N SER A 166 7.01 -11.15 17.08
CA SER A 166 7.48 -12.47 16.66
C SER A 166 8.78 -12.38 15.87
N ASP A 167 9.64 -13.38 16.04
CA ASP A 167 10.83 -13.60 15.20
C ASP A 167 10.39 -14.30 13.90
N ILE A 168 10.91 -13.83 12.78
CA ILE A 168 10.61 -14.34 11.43
C ILE A 168 11.76 -15.13 10.81
N GLY A 169 12.78 -15.49 11.60
CA GLY A 169 13.93 -16.25 11.16
C GLY A 169 14.97 -15.44 10.38
N LEU A 170 14.87 -14.09 10.41
CA LEU A 170 15.84 -13.18 9.77
C LEU A 170 16.90 -12.66 10.76
N GLY A 171 16.81 -13.04 12.03
CA GLY A 171 17.73 -12.65 13.09
C GLY A 171 17.02 -11.91 14.22
N PRO A 172 17.67 -11.80 15.40
CA PRO A 172 17.05 -11.23 16.61
C PRO A 172 16.75 -9.73 16.49
N ASN A 173 17.33 -9.06 15.49
CA ASN A 173 17.18 -7.64 15.24
C ASN A 173 16.09 -7.30 14.20
N ILE A 174 15.36 -8.32 13.72
CA ILE A 174 14.29 -8.17 12.74
C ILE A 174 13.05 -8.89 13.28
N LEU A 175 12.02 -8.11 13.58
CA LEU A 175 10.80 -8.57 14.22
C LEU A 175 9.59 -8.26 13.34
N THR A 176 8.49 -8.98 13.56
CA THR A 176 7.17 -8.66 13.00
C THR A 176 6.14 -8.55 14.12
N MET A 177 5.04 -7.85 13.84
CA MET A 177 3.82 -8.00 14.63
C MET A 177 3.03 -9.18 14.07
N SER A 178 2.39 -9.96 14.95
CA SER A 178 1.67 -11.19 14.56
C SER A 178 0.18 -11.16 14.88
N GLU A 179 -0.26 -10.23 15.71
CA GLU A 179 -1.67 -10.09 16.10
C GLU A 179 -2.15 -8.67 15.81
N PRO A 180 -3.42 -8.47 15.38
CA PRO A 180 -4.35 -9.54 15.03
C PRO A 180 -3.96 -10.18 13.70
N ALA A 181 -4.02 -11.51 13.63
CA ALA A 181 -3.69 -12.24 12.42
C ALA A 181 -4.46 -11.71 11.19
N GLY A 182 -3.74 -11.38 10.12
CA GLY A 182 -4.29 -10.81 8.89
C GLY A 182 -4.46 -9.29 8.88
N HIS A 183 -4.20 -8.61 10.00
CA HIS A 183 -4.32 -7.16 10.18
C HIS A 183 -3.02 -6.52 10.70
N GLU A 184 -1.89 -7.18 10.53
CA GLU A 184 -0.59 -6.78 11.08
C GLU A 184 -0.20 -5.37 10.62
N LEU A 185 -0.47 -5.04 9.35
CA LEU A 185 -0.17 -3.73 8.78
C LEU A 185 -1.04 -2.60 9.38
N ALA A 186 -2.21 -2.92 9.94
CA ALA A 186 -3.11 -1.92 10.54
C ALA A 186 -2.45 -1.20 11.73
N TRP A 187 -1.44 -1.80 12.37
CA TRP A 187 -0.68 -1.14 13.42
C TRP A 187 0.06 0.11 12.97
N PHE A 188 0.39 0.23 11.68
CA PHE A 188 0.98 1.44 11.14
C PHE A 188 0.04 2.65 11.28
N ALA A 189 -1.28 2.44 11.40
CA ALA A 189 -2.26 3.48 11.65
C ALA A 189 -2.29 3.96 13.12
N ASP A 190 -1.80 3.16 14.05
CA ASP A 190 -1.82 3.46 15.49
C ASP A 190 -0.46 4.00 15.97
N VAL A 191 -0.20 5.26 15.60
CA VAL A 191 1.08 5.93 15.87
C VAL A 191 1.43 5.96 17.36
N ALA A 192 0.43 6.10 18.24
CA ALA A 192 0.66 6.14 19.69
C ALA A 192 1.21 4.81 20.20
N THR A 193 0.55 3.70 19.85
CA THR A 193 1.01 2.36 20.25
C THR A 193 2.36 2.02 19.64
N MET A 194 2.58 2.37 18.37
CA MET A 194 3.87 2.16 17.71
C MET A 194 4.99 3.01 18.33
N SER A 195 4.71 4.25 18.74
CA SER A 195 5.67 5.11 19.44
C SER A 195 6.09 4.51 20.78
N ASP A 196 5.13 3.99 21.56
CA ASP A 196 5.42 3.33 22.83
C ASP A 196 6.22 2.04 22.61
N LEU A 197 5.86 1.25 21.60
CA LEU A 197 6.56 0.03 21.21
C LEU A 197 8.02 0.31 20.82
N LEU A 198 8.25 1.27 19.93
CA LEU A 198 9.60 1.65 19.49
C LEU A 198 10.42 2.21 20.66
N SER A 199 9.80 3.01 21.54
CA SER A 199 10.45 3.50 22.76
C SER A 199 10.88 2.37 23.69
N ASN A 200 10.04 1.36 23.87
CA ASN A 200 10.35 0.18 24.67
C ASN A 200 11.46 -0.67 24.05
N LEU A 201 11.44 -0.88 22.73
CA LEU A 201 12.50 -1.58 22.01
C LEU A 201 13.83 -0.85 22.15
N ARG A 202 13.84 0.47 21.94
CA ARG A 202 15.03 1.30 22.13
C ARG A 202 15.59 1.23 23.54
N GLN A 203 14.74 1.26 24.57
CA GLN A 203 15.20 1.14 25.95
C GLN A 203 15.86 -0.24 26.22
N ARG A 204 15.34 -1.30 25.59
CA ARG A 204 15.85 -2.67 25.77
C ARG A 204 17.15 -2.92 25.01
N THR A 205 17.29 -2.37 23.81
CA THR A 205 18.45 -2.63 22.94
C THR A 205 19.49 -1.52 22.92
N ASN A 206 19.15 -0.35 23.47
CA ASN A 206 19.95 0.87 23.39
C ASN A 206 20.30 1.26 21.94
N SER A 207 19.34 1.08 21.03
CA SER A 207 19.46 1.37 19.59
C SER A 207 18.10 1.76 19.00
N GLU A 208 18.12 2.51 17.91
CA GLU A 208 16.88 2.93 17.23
C GLU A 208 16.29 1.77 16.40
N TRP A 209 14.99 1.84 16.16
CA TRP A 209 14.25 0.85 15.39
C TRP A 209 13.42 1.55 14.32
N VAL A 210 13.42 0.99 13.12
CA VAL A 210 12.60 1.46 11.99
C VAL A 210 11.46 0.50 11.74
N VAL A 211 10.36 1.04 11.21
CA VAL A 211 9.16 0.29 10.84
C VAL A 211 9.02 0.27 9.33
N ILE A 212 8.78 -0.90 8.76
CA ILE A 212 8.69 -1.12 7.32
C ILE A 212 7.32 -1.72 7.02
N PRO A 213 6.40 -0.94 6.40
CA PRO A 213 5.09 -1.43 5.95
C PRO A 213 5.28 -2.27 4.68
N ALA A 214 5.67 -3.52 4.88
CA ALA A 214 6.18 -4.40 3.83
C ALA A 214 5.05 -4.91 2.91
N ARG A 215 4.12 -5.70 3.46
CA ARG A 215 3.02 -6.34 2.72
C ARG A 215 1.69 -6.09 3.41
N ARG A 216 0.59 -6.45 2.76
CA ARG A 216 -0.79 -6.20 3.26
C ARG A 216 -1.06 -6.73 4.67
N ASN A 217 -0.40 -7.83 5.03
CA ASN A 217 -0.47 -8.54 6.30
C ASN A 217 0.91 -8.65 6.96
N GLN A 218 1.81 -7.69 6.70
CA GLN A 218 3.16 -7.74 7.25
C GLN A 218 3.71 -6.34 7.52
N ILE A 219 4.02 -6.09 8.78
CA ILE A 219 4.79 -4.94 9.25
C ILE A 219 6.07 -5.45 9.90
N LEU A 220 7.21 -4.91 9.47
CA LEU A 220 8.52 -5.34 9.95
C LEU A 220 9.14 -4.24 10.80
N LEU A 221 9.80 -4.64 11.88
CA LEU A 221 10.57 -3.78 12.75
C LEU A 221 12.03 -4.21 12.64
N VAL A 222 12.91 -3.28 12.27
CA VAL A 222 14.33 -3.57 12.07
C VAL A 222 15.16 -2.65 12.95
N ASN A 223 16.08 -3.22 13.72
CA ASN A 223 17.04 -2.47 14.51
C ASN A 223 18.03 -1.76 13.57
N THR A 224 18.26 -0.46 13.74
CA THR A 224 19.19 0.28 12.88
C THR A 224 20.63 -0.20 13.02
N GLU A 225 20.99 -0.75 14.19
CA GLU A 225 22.31 -1.30 14.49
C GLU A 225 22.45 -2.78 14.10
N SER A 226 21.53 -3.33 13.31
CA SER A 226 21.67 -4.69 12.76
C SER A 226 22.94 -4.82 11.94
N SER A 227 23.53 -6.01 11.91
CA SER A 227 24.71 -6.28 11.08
C SER A 227 24.40 -6.12 9.59
N GLU A 228 25.43 -5.83 8.79
CA GLU A 228 25.32 -5.73 7.33
C GLU A 228 24.75 -7.02 6.70
N SER A 229 25.09 -8.19 7.26
CA SER A 229 24.52 -9.47 6.82
C SER A 229 23.03 -9.63 7.14
N GLU A 230 22.57 -9.16 8.30
CA GLU A 230 21.14 -9.18 8.65
C GLU A 230 20.36 -8.24 7.73
N TRP A 231 20.86 -7.01 7.53
CA TRP A 231 20.29 -6.05 6.59
C TRP A 231 20.26 -6.58 5.15
N SER A 232 21.35 -7.19 4.68
CA SER A 232 21.41 -7.77 3.34
C SER A 232 20.39 -8.89 3.17
N THR A 233 20.28 -9.79 4.15
CA THR A 233 19.33 -10.91 4.11
C THR A 233 17.88 -10.41 4.12
N PHE A 234 17.61 -9.39 4.94
CA PHE A 234 16.32 -8.70 4.96
C PHE A 234 15.99 -8.06 3.61
N LEU A 235 16.94 -7.31 3.04
CA LEU A 235 16.75 -6.63 1.76
C LEU A 235 16.53 -7.63 0.62
N ASP A 236 17.20 -8.79 0.63
CA ASP A 236 16.95 -9.85 -0.37
C ASP A 236 15.48 -10.31 -0.35
N VAL A 237 14.89 -10.47 0.84
CA VAL A 237 13.48 -10.89 1.00
C VAL A 237 12.51 -9.80 0.52
N ILE A 238 12.79 -8.54 0.85
CA ILE A 238 11.92 -7.43 0.48
C ILE A 238 12.03 -7.07 -1.00
N GLU A 239 13.24 -7.04 -1.55
CA GLU A 239 13.46 -6.80 -2.98
C GLU A 239 12.81 -7.91 -3.83
N ASP A 240 12.82 -9.15 -3.36
CA ASP A 240 12.09 -10.24 -4.02
C ASP A 240 10.58 -10.04 -3.94
N ALA A 241 10.03 -9.70 -2.76
CA ALA A 241 8.62 -9.38 -2.60
C ALA A 241 8.15 -8.23 -3.51
N PHE A 242 9.00 -7.21 -3.66
CA PHE A 242 8.76 -6.06 -4.53
C PHE A 242 8.60 -6.49 -5.99
N ARG A 243 9.45 -7.41 -6.48
CA ARG A 243 9.35 -7.93 -7.87
C ARG A 243 8.01 -8.62 -8.16
N TYR A 244 7.40 -9.22 -7.13
CA TYR A 244 6.10 -9.90 -7.26
C TYR A 244 4.90 -8.99 -7.04
N HIS A 245 5.09 -7.66 -6.89
CA HIS A 245 4.04 -6.69 -6.61
C HIS A 245 3.19 -7.04 -5.37
N ASP A 246 3.79 -7.74 -4.40
CA ASP A 246 3.15 -8.17 -3.16
C ASP A 246 3.44 -7.21 -1.99
N VAL A 247 3.73 -5.95 -2.31
CA VAL A 247 4.19 -4.94 -1.35
C VAL A 247 3.21 -3.79 -1.23
N VAL A 248 3.29 -3.07 -0.10
CA VAL A 248 2.56 -1.82 0.12
C VAL A 248 3.50 -0.64 -0.15
N TYR A 249 4.41 -0.34 0.78
CA TYR A 249 5.44 0.67 0.55
C TYR A 249 6.64 0.31 1.45
N PRO A 250 7.51 -0.61 1.01
CA PRO A 250 8.44 -1.33 1.87
C PRO A 250 9.71 -0.52 2.19
N VAL A 251 9.55 0.76 2.53
CA VAL A 251 10.61 1.68 2.92
C VAL A 251 10.61 1.83 4.45
N PRO A 252 11.77 1.99 5.11
CA PRO A 252 11.83 2.31 6.53
C PRO A 252 11.12 3.62 6.90
N HIS A 253 10.51 3.64 8.08
CA HIS A 253 9.86 4.79 8.70
C HIS A 253 10.22 4.87 10.19
N ILE A 254 10.30 6.10 10.70
CA ILE A 254 10.45 6.43 12.11
C ILE A 254 9.31 7.36 12.55
N ILE A 255 9.11 7.51 13.85
CA ILE A 255 8.15 8.48 14.40
C ILE A 255 8.91 9.69 14.93
N VAL A 256 8.59 10.87 14.41
CA VAL A 256 9.10 12.17 14.89
C VAL A 256 7.90 13.06 15.20
N ASP A 257 7.84 13.60 16.42
CA ASP A 257 6.75 14.48 16.88
C ASP A 257 5.34 13.92 16.63
N GLY A 258 5.18 12.60 16.77
CA GLY A 258 3.90 11.92 16.59
C GLY A 258 3.48 11.72 15.14
N GLN A 259 4.40 11.82 14.18
CA GLN A 259 4.17 11.59 12.76
C GLN A 259 5.17 10.60 12.18
N TRP A 260 4.74 9.81 11.19
CA TRP A 260 5.64 8.96 10.43
C TRP A 260 6.50 9.78 9.48
N VAL A 261 7.80 9.49 9.49
CA VAL A 261 8.80 10.15 8.65
C VAL A 261 9.70 9.08 8.04
N GLU A 262 9.95 9.19 6.73
CA GLU A 262 10.98 8.40 6.06
C GLU A 262 12.37 8.94 6.46
N PRO A 263 13.27 8.10 7.04
CA PRO A 263 14.62 8.54 7.33
C PRO A 263 15.41 8.75 6.05
N VAL A 264 16.41 9.62 6.10
CA VAL A 264 17.37 9.80 5.01
C VAL A 264 18.38 8.67 5.06
N PHE A 265 18.53 7.94 3.96
CA PHE A 265 19.57 6.93 3.80
C PHE A 265 20.83 7.60 3.23
N ASP A 266 21.87 7.76 4.05
CA ASP A 266 23.17 8.14 3.54
C ASP A 266 23.76 6.98 2.71
N ASP A 267 24.42 7.29 1.59
CA ASP A 267 24.87 6.30 0.61
C ASP A 267 26.31 5.72 0.78
N PRO A 268 27.03 5.79 1.92
CA PRO A 268 28.39 5.25 1.96
C PRO A 268 28.46 3.72 2.07
N THR A 269 27.34 3.03 2.33
CA THR A 269 27.29 1.56 2.53
C THR A 269 26.46 0.87 1.46
N ASP A 270 26.69 -0.43 1.25
CA ASP A 270 25.88 -1.21 0.31
C ASP A 270 24.40 -1.25 0.71
N VAL A 271 24.13 -1.42 2.02
CA VAL A 271 22.79 -1.36 2.60
C VAL A 271 22.11 -0.02 2.32
N GLY A 272 22.82 1.11 2.53
CA GLY A 272 22.28 2.45 2.27
C GLY A 272 21.88 2.61 0.80
N ARG A 273 22.75 2.19 -0.12
CA ARG A 273 22.47 2.22 -1.57
C ARG A 273 21.28 1.35 -1.96
N ARG A 274 21.17 0.13 -1.40
CA ARG A 274 20.04 -0.77 -1.65
C ARG A 274 18.73 -0.19 -1.13
N LEU A 275 18.73 0.38 0.08
CA LEU A 275 17.57 1.07 0.65
C LEU A 275 17.14 2.27 -0.21
N ARG A 276 18.10 3.06 -0.72
CA ARG A 276 17.80 4.15 -1.66
C ARG A 276 17.18 3.64 -2.95
N ARG A 277 17.72 2.58 -3.56
CA ARG A 277 17.14 1.98 -4.78
C ARG A 277 15.73 1.46 -4.52
N LEU A 278 15.50 0.79 -3.38
CA LEU A 278 14.18 0.32 -2.96
C LEU A 278 13.19 1.48 -2.81
N GLN A 279 13.60 2.58 -2.17
CA GLN A 279 12.78 3.79 -2.04
C GLN A 279 12.44 4.39 -3.41
N MET A 280 13.42 4.54 -4.31
CA MET A 280 13.16 5.07 -5.66
C MET A 280 12.23 4.15 -6.46
N ALA A 281 12.39 2.83 -6.34
CA ALA A 281 11.52 1.85 -7.00
C ALA A 281 10.08 1.92 -6.47
N ALA A 282 9.89 1.98 -5.15
CA ALA A 282 8.59 2.11 -4.51
C ALA A 282 7.87 3.39 -4.94
N ARG A 283 8.59 4.53 -4.95
CA ARG A 283 8.04 5.81 -5.42
C ARG A 283 7.69 5.79 -6.90
N HIS A 284 8.54 5.19 -7.74
CA HIS A 284 8.25 5.03 -9.17
C HIS A 284 6.96 4.25 -9.40
N GLN A 285 6.79 3.11 -8.72
CA GLN A 285 5.56 2.31 -8.81
C GLN A 285 4.31 3.15 -8.48
N THR A 286 4.30 3.85 -7.35
CA THR A 286 3.16 4.68 -6.97
C THR A 286 2.95 5.85 -7.93
N TYR A 287 4.01 6.52 -8.41
CA TYR A 287 3.88 7.66 -9.31
C TYR A 287 3.53 7.30 -10.76
N GLU A 288 3.73 6.07 -11.22
CA GLU A 288 3.38 5.66 -12.60
C GLU A 288 1.85 5.46 -12.77
N GLU A 289 1.14 5.06 -11.72
CA GLU A 289 -0.30 4.74 -11.81
C GLU A 289 -1.21 5.99 -11.80
N ILE A 290 -0.71 7.10 -11.26
CA ILE A 290 -1.47 8.30 -10.92
C ILE A 290 -1.64 9.33 -12.07
N PRO A 291 -0.67 9.55 -12.98
CA PRO A 291 -0.75 10.59 -14.02
C PRO A 291 -1.96 10.46 -14.95
N ALA A 292 -2.39 9.24 -15.27
CA ALA A 292 -3.56 9.04 -16.13
C ALA A 292 -4.83 9.61 -15.48
N LEU A 293 -5.01 9.33 -14.18
CA LEU A 293 -6.16 9.75 -13.38
C LEU A 293 -6.16 11.28 -13.15
N LEU A 294 -5.02 11.83 -12.76
CA LEU A 294 -4.91 13.28 -12.48
C LEU A 294 -5.01 14.15 -13.73
N ARG A 295 -4.59 13.65 -14.90
CA ARG A 295 -4.71 14.40 -16.16
C ARG A 295 -6.17 14.72 -16.48
N GLU A 296 -7.07 13.76 -16.25
CA GLU A 296 -8.51 13.95 -16.46
C GLU A 296 -9.12 14.97 -15.49
N GLN A 297 -8.68 14.99 -14.24
CA GLN A 297 -9.22 15.87 -13.21
C GLN A 297 -8.70 17.31 -13.30
N THR A 298 -7.41 17.49 -13.60
CA THR A 298 -6.73 18.79 -13.50
C THR A 298 -6.53 19.47 -14.84
N GLY A 299 -6.56 18.72 -15.96
CA GLY A 299 -6.23 19.22 -17.29
C GLY A 299 -4.78 19.71 -17.44
N CYS A 300 -3.92 19.49 -16.44
CA CYS A 300 -2.53 19.89 -16.46
C CYS A 300 -1.66 18.88 -17.21
N GLU A 301 -0.56 19.34 -17.80
CA GLU A 301 0.46 18.43 -18.34
C GLU A 301 1.13 17.68 -17.19
N MET A 302 1.42 16.38 -17.38
CA MET A 302 1.89 15.50 -16.31
C MET A 302 3.30 15.02 -16.61
N ALA A 303 4.27 15.43 -15.78
CA ALA A 303 5.62 14.88 -15.86
C ALA A 303 5.67 13.45 -15.29
N SER A 304 6.49 12.61 -15.93
CA SER A 304 6.88 11.28 -15.45
C SER A 304 7.77 11.38 -14.21
N PHE A 305 7.76 10.32 -13.40
CA PHE A 305 8.76 10.10 -12.37
C PHE A 305 9.80 9.15 -12.94
N GLU A 306 11.03 9.60 -13.16
CA GLU A 306 12.09 8.77 -13.71
C GLU A 306 13.17 8.51 -12.68
N VAL A 307 13.71 7.29 -12.67
CA VAL A 307 14.85 6.90 -11.83
C VAL A 307 16.08 6.78 -12.71
N MET A 308 17.14 7.48 -12.33
CA MET A 308 18.41 7.53 -13.05
C MET A 308 19.54 7.04 -12.15
N THR A 309 20.56 6.48 -12.79
CA THR A 309 21.83 6.14 -12.14
C THR A 309 22.90 7.13 -12.58
N SER A 310 23.66 7.66 -11.63
CA SER A 310 24.82 8.49 -11.91
C SER A 310 26.04 7.61 -12.15
N ASP A 311 26.69 7.77 -13.30
CA ASP A 311 28.02 7.19 -13.57
C ASP A 311 29.16 8.10 -13.04
N ILE A 312 28.84 9.22 -12.38
CA ILE A 312 29.82 10.23 -11.93
C ILE A 312 30.35 9.81 -10.56
N ASP A 313 31.56 9.26 -10.56
CA ASP A 313 32.19 8.58 -9.42
C ASP A 313 32.80 9.53 -8.35
N ASP A 314 32.83 10.86 -8.56
CA ASP A 314 33.72 11.73 -7.75
C ASP A 314 33.15 13.10 -7.29
N SER A 315 31.89 13.45 -7.58
CA SER A 315 31.27 14.63 -6.98
C SER A 315 30.20 14.22 -5.98
N HIS A 316 30.48 14.39 -4.68
CA HIS A 316 29.54 14.16 -3.56
C HIS A 316 28.22 14.98 -3.62
N SER A 317 27.92 15.66 -4.74
CA SER A 317 26.71 16.45 -4.96
C SER A 317 25.52 15.67 -5.52
N VAL A 318 25.74 14.50 -6.16
CA VAL A 318 24.66 13.71 -6.77
C VAL A 318 24.70 12.26 -6.25
N PRO A 319 23.59 11.73 -5.71
CA PRO A 319 23.48 10.33 -5.30
C PRO A 319 23.72 9.34 -6.45
N GLU A 320 24.18 8.12 -6.16
CA GLU A 320 24.36 7.06 -7.18
C GLU A 320 23.04 6.76 -7.90
N THR A 321 21.92 6.77 -7.18
CA THR A 321 20.57 6.63 -7.74
C THR A 321 19.73 7.82 -7.33
N TYR A 322 19.11 8.50 -8.29
CA TYR A 322 18.29 9.68 -8.05
C TYR A 322 17.03 9.67 -8.91
N SER A 323 16.02 10.41 -8.44
CA SER A 323 14.78 10.65 -9.19
C SER A 323 14.82 11.98 -9.93
N ILE A 324 14.24 12.01 -11.12
CA ILE A 324 14.13 13.19 -11.97
C ILE A 324 12.76 13.26 -12.63
N ALA A 325 12.31 14.48 -12.88
CA ALA A 325 11.14 14.72 -13.71
C ALA A 325 11.40 15.86 -14.71
N TYR A 326 10.83 15.72 -15.90
CA TYR A 326 11.00 16.69 -16.98
C TYR A 326 9.83 17.67 -17.01
N VAL A 327 10.15 18.95 -16.89
CA VAL A 327 9.17 20.04 -16.99
C VAL A 327 8.93 20.35 -18.46
N ASP A 328 7.68 20.27 -18.90
CA ASP A 328 7.29 20.74 -20.23
C ASP A 328 7.09 22.24 -20.21
N THR A 329 8.08 22.93 -20.75
CA THR A 329 8.12 24.40 -20.79
C THR A 329 7.28 24.97 -21.93
N ASN A 330 6.70 24.14 -22.80
CA ASN A 330 5.72 24.58 -23.79
C ASN A 330 4.30 24.65 -23.22
N SER A 331 4.07 23.99 -22.09
CA SER A 331 2.80 24.02 -21.36
C SER A 331 2.72 25.23 -20.44
N ALA A 332 1.50 25.70 -20.17
CA ALA A 332 1.28 26.81 -19.23
C ALA A 332 1.76 26.47 -17.82
N ALA A 333 1.56 25.21 -17.43
CA ALA A 333 2.13 24.61 -16.23
C ALA A 333 2.24 23.08 -16.38
N THR A 334 3.20 22.49 -15.69
CA THR A 334 3.38 21.03 -15.58
C THR A 334 3.16 20.62 -14.13
N SER A 335 2.39 19.55 -13.90
CA SER A 335 2.32 18.86 -12.61
C SER A 335 3.47 17.86 -12.53
N VAL A 336 4.34 18.01 -11.54
CA VAL A 336 5.60 17.28 -11.42
C VAL A 336 5.63 16.49 -10.10
N PRO A 337 6.02 15.21 -10.09
CA PRO A 337 6.12 14.44 -8.85
C PRO A 337 7.25 14.96 -7.94
N ALA A 338 7.24 14.58 -6.67
CA ALA A 338 8.33 14.90 -5.75
C ALA A 338 9.61 14.12 -6.12
N THR A 339 10.57 14.78 -6.78
CA THR A 339 11.84 14.19 -7.25
C THR A 339 13.06 14.86 -6.64
N ASN A 340 14.24 14.24 -6.75
CA ASN A 340 15.51 14.86 -6.35
C ASN A 340 15.89 16.02 -7.28
N PHE A 341 15.61 15.87 -8.58
CA PHE A 341 15.92 16.87 -9.61
C PHE A 341 14.73 17.17 -10.50
N MET A 342 14.70 18.39 -11.05
CA MET A 342 13.83 18.78 -12.15
C MET A 342 14.67 19.19 -13.36
N ALA A 343 14.29 18.68 -14.53
CA ALA A 343 14.90 19.05 -15.80
C ALA A 343 13.97 19.98 -16.58
N PHE A 344 14.38 21.24 -16.73
CA PHE A 344 13.65 22.22 -17.54
C PHE A 344 14.13 22.16 -18.98
N ARG A 345 13.26 21.73 -19.90
CA ARG A 345 13.58 21.69 -21.33
C ARG A 345 13.71 23.12 -21.87
N HIS A 346 14.80 23.39 -22.56
CA HIS A 346 15.13 24.66 -23.21
C HIS A 346 15.51 24.38 -24.67
N ASP A 347 15.46 25.39 -25.54
CA ASP A 347 15.68 25.25 -26.99
C ASP A 347 17.01 24.57 -27.36
N THR A 348 17.99 24.59 -26.46
CA THR A 348 19.36 24.08 -26.67
C THR A 348 19.74 22.91 -25.77
N GLY A 349 18.83 22.39 -24.94
CA GLY A 349 19.13 21.32 -23.99
C GLY A 349 18.19 21.30 -22.78
N SER A 350 18.60 20.66 -21.69
CA SER A 350 17.84 20.64 -20.43
C SER A 350 18.68 21.27 -19.31
N ILE A 351 18.04 22.07 -18.46
CA ILE A 351 18.65 22.62 -17.25
C ILE A 351 18.26 21.74 -16.07
N PHE A 352 19.23 21.11 -15.44
CA PHE A 352 19.04 20.18 -14.31
C PHE A 352 19.23 20.92 -13.00
N VAL A 353 18.19 20.99 -12.18
CA VAL A 353 18.22 21.74 -10.91
C VAL A 353 17.79 20.84 -9.76
N PRO A 354 18.51 20.83 -8.62
CA PRO A 354 18.06 20.15 -7.41
C PRO A 354 16.73 20.73 -6.91
N SER A 355 15.75 19.86 -6.64
CA SER A 355 14.42 20.26 -6.16
C SER A 355 14.45 21.04 -4.85
N SER A 356 15.41 20.73 -3.97
CA SER A 356 15.63 21.47 -2.72
C SER A 356 15.98 22.93 -2.96
N LEU A 357 16.80 23.23 -3.98
CA LEU A 357 17.16 24.60 -4.34
C LEU A 357 16.00 25.34 -4.99
N LEU A 358 15.17 24.66 -5.80
CA LEU A 358 13.96 25.24 -6.37
C LEU A 358 12.98 25.67 -5.27
N MET A 359 12.76 24.81 -4.28
CA MET A 359 11.89 25.11 -3.14
C MET A 359 12.37 26.35 -2.36
N GLU A 360 13.67 26.48 -2.13
CA GLU A 360 14.26 27.59 -1.36
C GLU A 360 14.31 28.91 -2.16
N ARG A 361 14.71 28.84 -3.43
CA ARG A 361 15.10 30.02 -4.24
C ARG A 361 14.03 30.45 -5.24
N LEU A 362 13.24 29.50 -5.72
CA LEU A 362 12.24 29.71 -6.78
C LEU A 362 10.88 29.10 -6.38
N PRO A 363 10.29 29.48 -5.23
CA PRO A 363 9.07 28.85 -4.69
C PRO A 363 7.85 28.97 -5.62
N ARG A 364 7.84 29.95 -6.54
CA ARG A 364 6.80 30.05 -7.58
C ARG A 364 6.81 28.85 -8.53
N LEU A 365 7.98 28.27 -8.79
CA LEU A 365 8.15 27.10 -9.64
C LEU A 365 7.94 25.78 -8.89
N TYR A 366 7.64 25.80 -7.58
CA TYR A 366 7.54 24.59 -6.76
C TYR A 366 6.32 24.66 -5.81
N GLN A 367 5.12 24.81 -6.38
CA GLN A 367 3.88 24.96 -5.60
C GLN A 367 3.20 23.61 -5.39
N ARG A 368 3.04 23.15 -4.14
CA ARG A 368 2.34 21.88 -3.86
C ARG A 368 0.91 21.92 -4.38
N GLN A 369 0.50 20.87 -5.09
CA GLN A 369 -0.89 20.70 -5.52
C GLN A 369 -1.73 20.19 -4.33
N GLU A 370 -2.76 20.95 -3.96
CA GLU A 370 -3.64 20.59 -2.85
C GLU A 370 -4.49 19.36 -3.18
N GLY A 371 -4.67 18.48 -2.19
CA GLY A 371 -5.50 17.28 -2.33
C GLY A 371 -4.90 16.17 -3.21
N VAL A 372 -3.68 16.32 -3.70
CA VAL A 372 -3.01 15.33 -4.56
C VAL A 372 -2.00 14.51 -3.76
N TYR A 373 -2.13 13.18 -3.84
CA TYR A 373 -1.24 12.22 -3.19
C TYR A 373 -0.82 11.09 -4.14
N PRO A 374 0.47 10.68 -4.11
CA PRO A 374 1.58 11.35 -3.45
C PRO A 374 1.81 12.78 -3.97
N PRO A 375 2.61 13.59 -3.26
CA PRO A 375 2.73 15.01 -3.54
C PRO A 375 3.19 15.29 -4.97
N ARG A 376 2.47 16.18 -5.63
CA ARG A 376 2.90 16.77 -6.89
C ARG A 376 3.01 18.28 -6.73
N PHE A 377 3.86 18.87 -7.56
CA PHE A 377 4.16 20.29 -7.56
C PHE A 377 3.80 20.88 -8.93
N LEU A 378 3.02 21.95 -8.90
CA LEU A 378 2.72 22.73 -10.08
C LEU A 378 3.92 23.62 -10.40
N VAL A 379 4.46 23.42 -11.60
CA VAL A 379 5.58 24.17 -12.16
C VAL A 379 5.04 25.01 -13.32
N PRO A 380 4.70 26.29 -13.10
CA PRO A 380 4.29 27.17 -14.19
C PRO A 380 5.47 27.46 -15.13
N HIS A 381 5.15 27.95 -16.33
CA HIS A 381 6.18 28.42 -17.26
C HIS A 381 7.12 29.44 -16.57
N PRO A 382 8.45 29.23 -16.60
CA PRO A 382 9.41 30.15 -15.98
C PRO A 382 9.44 31.51 -16.69
N THR A 383 9.54 32.59 -15.92
CA THR A 383 9.78 33.94 -16.45
C THR A 383 11.22 34.08 -16.97
N PRO A 384 11.54 35.09 -17.81
CA PRO A 384 12.90 35.31 -18.27
C PRO A 384 13.94 35.54 -17.16
N GLU A 385 13.52 36.05 -16.00
CA GLU A 385 14.38 36.19 -14.81
C GLU A 385 14.64 34.83 -14.17
N GLU A 386 13.59 34.04 -13.96
CA GLU A 386 13.73 32.70 -13.38
C GLU A 386 14.53 31.77 -14.30
N TRP A 387 14.42 31.92 -15.61
CA TRP A 387 15.29 31.20 -16.56
C TRP A 387 16.77 31.46 -16.33
N ARG A 388 17.16 32.70 -16.01
CA ARG A 388 18.54 33.02 -15.65
C ARG A 388 18.93 32.40 -14.32
N GLN A 389 18.06 32.46 -13.31
CA GLN A 389 18.31 31.86 -12.00
C GLN A 389 18.41 30.33 -12.07
N LEU A 390 17.58 29.68 -12.89
CA LEU A 390 17.68 28.24 -13.15
C LEU A 390 19.05 27.85 -13.72
N GLN A 391 19.64 28.68 -14.59
CA GLN A 391 21.00 28.45 -15.12
C GLN A 391 22.08 28.59 -14.03
N GLU A 392 21.89 29.51 -13.07
CA GLU A 392 22.81 29.69 -11.94
C GLU A 392 22.72 28.54 -10.93
N LEU A 393 21.55 27.92 -10.80
CA LEU A 393 21.29 26.79 -9.90
C LEU A 393 21.55 25.42 -10.56
N ALA A 394 21.93 25.41 -11.84
CA ALA A 394 22.14 24.19 -12.59
C ALA A 394 23.35 23.40 -12.07
N LEU A 395 23.25 22.07 -12.13
CA LEU A 395 24.37 21.16 -11.85
C LEU A 395 25.30 20.99 -13.04
#